data_AF-A0A2U9BSS8-F1
#
_entry.id   AF-A0A2U9BSS8-F1
#
_cell.length_a   1.000
_cell.length_b   1.000
_cell.length_c   1.000
_cell.angle_alpha   90.00
_cell.angle_beta   90.00
_cell.angle_gamma   90.00
#
_symmetry.space_group_name_H-M   'P 1'
#
loop_
_entity.id
_entity.type
_entity.pdbx_description
1 polymer ?
#
loop_
_entity_poly.entity_id
_entity_poly.type
_entity_poly.pdbx_seq_one_letter_code
_entity_poly.pdbx_strand_id
1 'polypeptide(L)'
;MSVSRLLPHTVFFVSPVFCFCFPGRHVRAKRMVEAANPNEHEYMEGSIPMEWDAWIRSRRKEPPSIEELLKNESYREQIKLKAIEVEETDLALQAKEYEDGLVATPARTVAKGHAASTTFGKQEISEDPTSTANTFQPGSWMPTPKK
;
A
#
# COMPACT_ATOMS: atom_id res chain seq x y z
N MET A 1 -18.43 33.04 10.85
CA MET A 1 -17.30 32.62 11.68
C MET A 1 -16.51 31.61 10.87
N SER A 2 -15.33 31.99 10.37
CA SER A 2 -14.47 31.12 9.57
C SER A 2 -13.74 30.19 10.54
N VAL A 3 -13.96 28.87 10.45
CA VAL A 3 -13.27 27.89 11.32
C VAL A 3 -11.91 27.61 10.70
N SER A 4 -11.05 28.62 10.85
CA SER A 4 -9.71 28.72 10.33
C SER A 4 -8.75 28.20 11.39
N ARG A 5 -8.54 26.88 11.50
CA ARG A 5 -7.65 26.33 12.55
C ARG A 5 -6.66 25.34 12.00
N LEU A 6 -5.38 25.67 12.23
CA LEU A 6 -4.21 24.84 11.99
C LEU A 6 -4.32 23.58 12.86
N LEU A 7 -4.41 22.41 12.24
CA LEU A 7 -4.10 21.17 12.94
C LEU A 7 -2.57 20.99 12.88
N PRO A 8 -1.90 20.65 13.99
CA PRO A 8 -0.45 20.69 14.12
C PRO A 8 0.32 19.77 13.14
N HIS A 9 -0.37 18.85 12.46
CA HIS A 9 0.19 17.98 11.43
C HIS A 9 -0.51 18.05 10.07
N THR A 10 -1.42 19.01 9.86
CA THR A 10 -2.16 19.12 8.60
C THR A 10 -1.72 20.38 7.86
N VAL A 11 -1.16 20.20 6.67
CA VAL A 11 -0.69 21.26 5.77
C VAL A 11 -1.82 22.00 5.06
N PHE A 12 -3.04 22.00 5.61
CA PHE A 12 -4.23 22.49 4.91
C PHE A 12 -5.13 23.36 5.78
N PHE A 13 -5.72 24.34 5.12
CA PHE A 13 -6.77 25.21 5.57
C PHE A 13 -8.03 24.90 4.78
N VAL A 14 -9.14 24.60 5.44
CA VAL A 14 -10.39 24.27 4.73
C VAL A 14 -11.45 25.31 5.08
N SER A 15 -11.79 26.14 4.09
CA SER A 15 -12.76 27.22 4.26
C SER A 15 -14.09 26.89 3.58
N PRO A 16 -15.24 27.11 4.25
CA PRO A 16 -16.53 27.09 3.58
C PRO A 16 -16.67 28.36 2.73
N VAL A 17 -16.52 28.26 1.42
CA VAL A 17 -16.76 29.38 0.52
C VAL A 17 -18.27 29.61 0.40
N PHE A 18 -18.70 30.84 0.66
CA PHE A 18 -20.07 31.28 0.41
C PHE A 18 -20.37 31.20 -1.10
N CYS A 19 -21.44 30.51 -1.47
CA CYS A 19 -21.87 30.37 -2.86
C CYS A 19 -22.38 31.71 -3.39
N PHE A 20 -21.66 32.33 -4.34
CA PHE A 20 -22.20 33.43 -5.14
C PHE A 20 -23.24 32.86 -6.12
N CYS A 21 -24.53 33.02 -5.81
CA CYS A 21 -25.61 32.71 -6.73
C CYS A 21 -25.68 33.77 -7.82
N PHE A 22 -25.16 33.46 -9.02
CA PHE A 22 -25.63 34.12 -10.24
C PHE A 22 -27.04 33.62 -10.54
N PRO A 23 -28.01 34.50 -10.85
CA PRO A 23 -29.39 34.08 -11.08
C PRO A 23 -29.45 33.15 -12.31
N GLY A 24 -29.87 31.90 -12.09
CA GLY A 24 -30.13 30.93 -13.17
C GLY A 24 -29.25 29.68 -13.20
N ARG A 25 -28.23 29.54 -12.33
CA ARG A 25 -27.45 28.29 -12.23
C ARG A 25 -27.32 27.84 -10.77
N HIS A 26 -27.96 26.73 -10.41
CA HIS A 26 -27.71 26.05 -9.15
C HIS A 26 -26.31 25.41 -9.19
N VAL A 27 -25.29 26.18 -8.81
CA VAL A 27 -23.95 25.66 -8.61
C VAL A 27 -23.93 24.96 -7.25
N ARG A 28 -23.51 23.69 -7.22
CA ARG A 28 -23.30 22.97 -5.96
C ARG A 28 -22.26 23.73 -5.15
N ALA A 29 -22.55 24.02 -3.87
CA ALA A 29 -21.59 24.61 -2.95
C ALA A 29 -20.29 23.79 -2.97
N LYS A 30 -19.18 24.41 -3.39
CA LYS A 30 -17.86 23.79 -3.44
C LYS A 30 -17.12 24.14 -2.16
N ARG A 31 -16.51 23.12 -1.53
CA ARG A 31 -15.61 23.27 -0.39
C ARG A 31 -14.19 23.36 -0.96
N MET A 32 -13.43 24.36 -0.56
CA MET A 32 -12.07 24.59 -1.06
C MET A 32 -11.06 24.27 0.04
N VAL A 33 -9.92 23.73 -0.37
CA VAL A 33 -8.77 23.44 0.48
C VAL A 33 -7.65 24.35 0.00
N GLU A 34 -7.05 25.08 0.93
CA GLU A 34 -5.88 25.91 0.73
C GLU A 34 -4.70 25.26 1.45
N ALA A 35 -3.56 25.11 0.78
CA ALA A 35 -2.37 24.57 1.43
C ALA A 35 -1.82 25.63 2.40
N ALA A 36 -1.64 25.27 3.67
CA ALA A 36 -1.00 26.10 4.67
C ALA A 36 0.54 26.10 4.55
N ASN A 37 1.11 25.19 3.75
CA ASN A 37 2.55 25.14 3.48
C ASN A 37 2.89 26.05 2.29
N PRO A 38 3.89 26.97 2.41
CA PRO A 38 4.38 27.76 1.27
C PRO A 38 4.96 26.90 0.14
N ASN A 39 5.44 25.68 0.44
CA ASN A 39 5.90 24.73 -0.57
C ASN A 39 4.73 23.90 -1.13
N GLU A 40 3.99 24.46 -2.10
CA GLU A 40 2.86 23.79 -2.78
C GLU A 40 3.22 22.41 -3.38
N HIS A 41 4.50 22.16 -3.61
CA HIS A 41 5.03 21.01 -4.34
C HIS A 41 5.20 19.76 -3.47
N GLU A 42 5.11 19.91 -2.14
CA GLU A 42 5.14 18.79 -1.18
C GLU A 42 3.75 18.15 -1.00
N TYR A 43 2.74 18.61 -1.77
CA TYR A 43 1.43 17.99 -1.78
C TYR A 43 1.50 16.56 -2.34
N MET A 44 1.45 15.57 -1.45
CA MET A 44 1.20 14.19 -1.82
C MET A 44 -0.30 13.89 -1.76
N GLU A 45 -0.85 13.35 -2.85
CA GLU A 45 -2.22 12.84 -2.89
C GLU A 45 -2.39 11.77 -1.80
N GLY A 46 -3.28 12.02 -0.82
CA GLY A 46 -3.44 11.17 0.37
C GLY A 46 -2.90 11.76 1.69
N SER A 47 -2.31 12.96 1.65
CA SER A 47 -1.91 13.72 2.85
C SER A 47 -3.09 14.31 3.64
N ILE A 48 -4.30 14.34 3.06
CA ILE A 48 -5.50 14.85 3.70
C ILE A 48 -6.08 13.77 4.63
N PRO A 49 -6.36 14.08 5.91
CA PRO A 49 -7.03 13.14 6.80
C PRO A 49 -8.41 12.74 6.26
N MET A 50 -8.79 11.47 6.42
CA MET A 50 -9.97 10.90 5.78
C MET A 50 -11.30 11.59 6.16
N GLU A 51 -11.39 12.13 7.38
CA GLU A 51 -12.56 12.84 7.90
C GLU A 51 -12.77 14.15 7.14
N TRP A 52 -11.67 14.84 6.83
CA TRP A 52 -11.66 16.06 6.05
C TRP A 52 -11.95 15.78 4.59
N ASP A 53 -11.36 14.73 3.99
CA ASP A 53 -11.66 14.33 2.60
C ASP A 53 -13.16 14.00 2.41
N ALA A 54 -13.76 13.27 3.36
CA ALA A 54 -15.20 12.98 3.36
C ALA A 54 -16.07 14.25 3.45
N TRP A 55 -15.62 15.25 4.22
CA TRP A 55 -16.29 16.54 4.25
C TRP A 55 -16.05 17.33 2.95
N ILE A 56 -14.84 17.45 2.43
CA ILE A 56 -14.56 18.19 1.18
C ILE A 56 -15.37 17.62 0.00
N ARG A 57 -15.41 16.28 -0.12
CA ARG A 57 -16.22 15.56 -1.11
C ARG A 57 -17.74 15.62 -0.87
N SER A 58 -18.16 16.34 0.16
CA SER A 58 -19.56 16.54 0.54
C SER A 58 -20.30 15.23 0.83
N ARG A 59 -19.59 14.21 1.34
CA ARG A 59 -20.18 12.97 1.90
C ARG A 59 -20.69 13.22 3.31
N ARG A 60 -20.06 14.13 4.05
CA ARG A 60 -20.53 14.64 5.36
C ARG A 60 -21.12 16.06 5.22
N LYS A 61 -22.18 16.38 5.95
CA LYS A 61 -22.79 17.72 5.94
C LYS A 61 -21.99 18.69 6.82
N GLU A 62 -21.65 18.25 8.01
CA GLU A 62 -20.93 19.01 9.03
C GLU A 62 -19.42 18.71 9.01
N PRO A 63 -18.57 19.70 9.35
CA PRO A 63 -17.14 19.47 9.51
C PRO A 63 -16.87 18.52 10.70
N PRO A 64 -15.75 17.76 10.68
CA PRO A 64 -15.38 16.90 11.79
C PRO A 64 -15.19 17.69 13.08
N SER A 65 -15.57 17.08 14.22
CA SER A 65 -15.37 17.71 15.54
C SER A 65 -13.92 17.59 16.00
N ILE A 66 -13.48 18.54 16.82
CA ILE A 66 -12.11 18.58 17.37
C ILE A 66 -11.83 17.35 18.23
N GLU A 67 -12.82 16.91 19.01
CA GLU A 67 -12.70 15.73 19.86
C GLU A 67 -12.53 14.44 19.03
N GLU A 68 -13.18 14.36 17.87
CA GLU A 68 -13.04 13.22 16.96
C GLU A 68 -11.62 13.16 16.38
N LEU A 69 -11.09 14.32 15.98
CA LEU A 69 -9.73 14.40 15.43
C LEU A 69 -8.67 13.96 16.46
N LEU A 70 -8.80 14.41 17.71
CA LEU A 70 -7.88 14.02 18.78
C LEU A 70 -7.95 12.52 19.12
N LYS A 71 -9.17 11.96 19.13
CA LYS A 71 -9.37 10.51 19.32
C LYS A 71 -8.71 9.71 18.19
N ASN A 72 -8.80 10.19 16.96
CA ASN A 72 -8.23 9.49 15.82
C ASN A 72 -6.69 9.58 15.81
N GLU A 73 -6.13 10.71 16.22
CA GLU A 73 -4.68 10.87 16.39
C GLU A 73 -4.13 9.91 17.44
N SER A 74 -4.70 9.93 18.66
CA SER A 74 -4.32 8.99 19.72
C SER A 74 -4.51 7.53 19.31
N TYR A 75 -5.56 7.21 18.57
CA TYR A 75 -5.78 5.86 18.03
C TYR A 75 -4.67 5.44 17.05
N ARG A 76 -4.25 6.34 16.15
CA ARG A 76 -3.13 6.08 15.22
C ARG A 76 -1.82 5.84 15.96
N GLU A 77 -1.54 6.62 17.00
CA GLU A 77 -0.35 6.43 17.84
C GLU A 77 -0.39 5.09 18.55
N GLN A 78 -1.53 4.73 19.15
CA GLN A 78 -1.71 3.45 19.83
C GLN A 78 -1.53 2.26 18.88
N ILE A 79 -2.02 2.33 17.63
CA ILE A 79 -1.81 1.26 16.65
C ILE A 79 -0.32 1.11 16.32
N LYS A 80 0.40 2.22 16.13
CA LYS A 80 1.84 2.16 15.85
C LYS A 80 2.61 1.50 16.98
N LEU A 81 2.32 1.89 18.22
CA LEU A 81 2.95 1.29 19.40
C LEU A 81 2.63 -0.21 19.50
N LYS A 82 1.37 -0.59 19.31
CA LYS A 82 0.96 -2.00 19.31
C LYS A 82 1.57 -2.80 18.18
N ALA A 83 1.76 -2.22 17.00
CA ALA A 83 2.39 -2.90 15.88
C ALA A 83 3.85 -3.24 16.20
N ILE A 84 4.59 -2.31 16.81
CA ILE A 84 5.97 -2.52 17.25
C ILE A 84 6.01 -3.59 18.34
N GLU A 85 5.14 -3.51 19.34
CA GLU A 85 5.05 -4.50 20.42
C GLU A 85 4.79 -5.90 19.87
N VAL A 86 3.84 -6.04 18.94
CA VAL A 86 3.52 -7.33 18.31
C VAL A 86 4.72 -7.86 17.52
N GLU A 87 5.42 -7.01 16.76
CA GLU A 87 6.63 -7.40 16.02
C GLU A 87 7.74 -7.88 16.96
N GLU A 88 7.99 -7.18 18.07
CA GLU A 88 8.97 -7.61 19.08
C GLU A 88 8.60 -8.95 19.72
N THR A 89 7.31 -9.16 20.04
CA THR A 89 6.84 -10.43 20.59
C THR A 89 6.96 -11.58 19.60
N ASP A 90 6.65 -11.35 18.32
CA ASP A 90 6.75 -12.34 17.25
C ASP A 90 8.20 -12.77 17.02
N LEU A 91 9.12 -11.81 16.96
CA LEU A 91 10.55 -12.07 16.86
C LEU A 91 11.09 -12.88 18.05
N ALA A 92 10.63 -12.57 19.27
CA ALA A 92 11.04 -13.30 20.47
C ALA A 92 10.51 -14.74 20.49
N LEU A 93 9.28 -14.98 20.00
CA LEU A 93 8.71 -16.32 19.86
C LEU A 93 9.46 -17.11 18.79
N GLN A 94 9.72 -16.51 17.63
CA GLN A 94 10.49 -17.14 16.57
C GLN A 94 11.90 -17.55 17.02
N ALA A 95 12.56 -16.72 17.84
CA ALA A 95 13.87 -17.06 18.41
C ALA A 95 13.81 -18.29 19.32
N LYS A 96 12.75 -18.44 20.13
CA LYS A 96 12.57 -19.63 20.98
C LYS A 96 12.27 -20.88 20.16
N GLU A 97 11.39 -20.77 19.16
CA GLU A 97 11.06 -21.89 18.26
C GLU A 97 12.28 -22.39 17.48
N TYR A 98 13.22 -21.48 17.19
CA TYR A 98 14.50 -21.84 16.59
C TYR A 98 15.39 -22.65 17.54
N GLU A 99 15.53 -22.22 18.80
CA GLU A 99 16.28 -22.98 19.82
C GLU A 99 15.66 -24.37 20.08
N ASP A 100 14.33 -24.45 20.06
CA ASP A 100 13.59 -25.71 20.23
C ASP A 100 13.62 -26.59 18.95
N GLY A 101 14.21 -26.11 17.85
CA GLY A 101 14.37 -26.85 16.59
C GLY A 101 13.07 -27.07 15.81
N LEU A 102 11.99 -26.36 16.16
CA LEU A 102 10.68 -26.48 15.52
C LEU A 102 10.59 -25.69 14.21
N VAL A 103 11.42 -24.66 14.05
CA VAL A 103 11.48 -23.82 12.84
C VAL A 103 12.84 -23.95 12.18
N ALA A 104 12.85 -24.44 10.93
CA ALA A 104 14.07 -24.46 10.12
C ALA A 104 14.53 -23.02 9.83
N THR A 105 15.82 -22.74 9.98
CA THR A 105 16.39 -21.51 9.43
C THR A 105 16.01 -21.41 7.94
N PRO A 106 15.72 -20.21 7.41
CA PRO A 106 15.79 -19.96 5.98
C PRO A 106 17.28 -19.96 5.57
N ALA A 107 18.01 -21.03 5.89
CA ALA A 107 19.29 -21.33 5.30
C ALA A 107 19.00 -21.51 3.81
N ARG A 108 19.29 -20.45 3.04
CA ARG A 108 19.40 -20.39 1.59
C ARG A 108 19.37 -21.82 1.03
N THR A 109 18.22 -22.27 0.55
CA THR A 109 18.06 -23.62 0.04
C THR A 109 18.92 -23.70 -1.22
N VAL A 110 20.18 -24.09 -1.05
CA VAL A 110 21.03 -24.45 -2.17
C VAL A 110 20.41 -25.74 -2.66
N ALA A 111 19.52 -25.63 -3.67
CA ALA A 111 18.99 -26.78 -4.37
C ALA A 111 20.21 -27.60 -4.80
N LYS A 112 20.44 -28.73 -4.14
CA LYS A 112 21.57 -29.62 -4.39
C LYS A 112 20.95 -30.91 -4.89
N GLY A 113 21.04 -31.13 -6.20
CA GLY A 113 20.40 -32.27 -6.86
C GLY A 113 20.05 -31.95 -8.32
N HIS A 114 19.24 -32.81 -8.94
CA HIS A 114 18.85 -32.70 -10.35
C HIS A 114 18.21 -31.35 -10.72
N ALA A 115 17.48 -30.72 -9.79
CA ALA A 115 16.84 -29.41 -9.99
C ALA A 115 17.80 -28.21 -9.97
N ALA A 116 19.08 -28.42 -9.64
CA ALA A 116 20.11 -27.38 -9.61
C ALA A 116 20.82 -27.16 -10.95
N SER A 117 20.52 -28.00 -11.96
CA SER A 117 21.18 -27.92 -13.26
C SER A 117 20.65 -26.70 -14.02
N THR A 118 21.48 -25.67 -14.19
CA THR A 118 21.18 -24.52 -15.05
C THR A 118 21.38 -24.94 -16.50
N THR A 119 20.41 -25.62 -17.12
CA THR A 119 20.36 -25.82 -18.58
C THR A 119 20.02 -24.53 -19.34
N PHE A 120 20.62 -23.41 -18.93
CA PHE A 120 20.51 -22.13 -19.62
C PHE A 120 21.71 -22.00 -20.56
N GLY A 121 21.52 -22.32 -21.84
CA GLY A 121 22.57 -22.12 -22.86
C GLY A 121 22.61 -23.08 -24.06
N LYS A 122 21.75 -24.12 -24.15
CA LYS A 122 21.66 -24.93 -25.38
C LYS A 122 20.49 -24.43 -26.23
N GLN A 123 20.81 -23.79 -27.35
CA GLN A 123 19.91 -23.03 -28.23
C GLN A 123 19.09 -23.86 -29.22
N GLU A 124 19.06 -25.19 -29.12
CA GLU A 124 18.24 -26.02 -30.01
C GLU A 124 17.30 -26.89 -29.19
N ILE A 125 16.11 -26.36 -28.96
CA ILE A 125 14.98 -27.06 -28.37
C ILE A 125 14.31 -27.80 -29.53
N SER A 126 14.56 -29.11 -29.67
CA SER A 126 13.92 -29.92 -30.70
C SER A 126 12.43 -30.16 -30.37
N GLU A 127 11.59 -30.20 -31.40
CA GLU A 127 10.17 -30.59 -31.26
C GLU A 127 10.05 -32.06 -30.84
N ASP A 128 10.97 -32.91 -31.34
CA ASP A 128 10.98 -34.34 -31.05
C ASP A 128 11.69 -34.68 -29.72
N PRO A 129 11.13 -35.59 -28.90
CA PRO A 129 11.79 -36.07 -27.70
C PRO A 129 13.03 -36.90 -28.05
N THR A 130 14.16 -36.63 -27.38
CA THR A 130 15.40 -37.39 -27.58
C THR A 130 15.74 -38.21 -26.35
N SER A 131 15.99 -39.51 -26.54
CA SER A 131 16.46 -40.41 -25.48
C SER A 131 17.88 -40.89 -25.82
N THR A 132 18.87 -40.48 -25.03
CA THR A 132 20.25 -40.99 -25.13
C THR A 132 20.57 -41.76 -23.86
N ALA A 133 20.64 -43.09 -23.98
CA ALA A 133 20.93 -44.04 -22.89
C ALA A 133 20.08 -43.79 -21.62
N ASN A 134 20.65 -43.11 -20.62
CA ASN A 134 20.01 -42.82 -19.32
C ASN A 134 19.47 -41.39 -19.20
N THR A 135 19.41 -40.61 -20.29
CA THR A 135 18.94 -39.22 -20.25
C THR A 135 17.82 -39.03 -21.26
N PHE A 136 16.64 -38.71 -20.73
CA PHE A 136 15.46 -38.33 -21.49
C PHE A 136 15.36 -36.80 -21.56
N GLN A 137 15.31 -36.25 -22.76
CA GLN A 137 15.04 -34.83 -22.99
C GLN A 137 13.64 -34.68 -23.61
N PRO A 138 12.65 -34.12 -22.88
CA PRO A 138 11.33 -33.88 -23.44
C PRO A 138 11.41 -32.80 -24.53
N GLY A 139 10.77 -33.05 -25.67
CA GLY A 139 10.59 -32.06 -26.73
C GLY A 139 9.61 -30.95 -26.30
N SER A 140 9.78 -29.75 -26.84
CA SER A 140 8.88 -28.63 -26.56
C SER A 140 7.74 -28.60 -27.57
N TRP A 141 6.50 -28.72 -27.10
CA TRP A 141 5.33 -28.59 -27.95
C TRP A 141 4.92 -27.12 -28.08
N MET A 142 4.93 -26.58 -29.31
CA MET A 142 4.37 -25.26 -29.62
C MET A 142 3.00 -25.40 -30.29
N PRO A 143 1.91 -24.89 -29.70
CA PRO A 143 0.59 -24.94 -30.34
C PRO A 143 0.57 -24.04 -31.58
N THR A 144 0.20 -24.61 -32.74
CA THR A 144 0.08 -23.85 -33.99
C THR A 144 -1.05 -22.81 -33.87
N PRO A 145 -0.82 -21.53 -34.24
CA PRO A 145 -1.90 -20.56 -34.29
C PRO A 145 -2.91 -20.96 -35.39
N LYS A 146 -4.19 -21.03 -35.03
CA LYS A 146 -5.27 -21.36 -35.97
C LYS A 146 -5.38 -20.26 -37.05
N LYS A 147 -5.39 -20.68 -38.32
CA LYS A 147 -5.62 -19.81 -39.49
C LYS A 147 -7.04 -19.30 -39.54
#